data_AF-J4D8W1-F1
#
_entry.id   AF-J4D8W1-F1
#
_cell.length_a   1.000
_cell.length_b   1.000
_cell.length_c   1.000
_cell.angle_alpha   90.00
_cell.angle_beta   90.00
_cell.angle_gamma   90.00
#
_symmetry.space_group_name_H-M   'P 1'
#
loop_
_entity.id
_entity.type
_entity.pdbx_description
1 polymer ?
#
loop_
_entity_poly.entity_id
_entity_poly.type
_entity_poly.pdbx_seq_one_letter_code
_entity_poly.pdbx_strand_id
1 'polypeptide(L)'
;MDPIDFSTHDKFIDFPPLYTEQVNNVTLSKQLDIWHKIINDVVTNDFKLHTLGTHSVDAPPFTNLLIHRNLNAAFLALILEYLVEKKYAFYLHPIHLYCKNNNVTIWGALFSNKSSGSNLLQLHEEYGRTLDNGPRKSPRNQDEVDVLKKRRDVLMKSNYKFGLFPYPLADMVEAVLACIKSQCSNREIETVYYIFYNKRECNKDFEGFPEDHLAFLLSYLCSCNKIALSFNESIPPSSLNNKNVGIQLV
;
A
#
# COMPACT_ATOMS: atom_id res chain seq x y z
N MET A 1 37.65 11.74 -0.06
CA MET A 1 37.12 10.48 -0.59
C MET A 1 35.72 10.36 -0.04
N ASP A 2 34.73 10.69 -0.85
CA ASP A 2 33.33 10.45 -0.47
C ASP A 2 33.10 8.94 -0.42
N PRO A 3 32.36 8.43 0.57
CA PRO A 3 32.00 7.01 0.58
C PRO A 3 31.06 6.77 -0.61
N ILE A 4 31.47 5.87 -1.51
CA ILE A 4 30.61 5.40 -2.60
C ILE A 4 29.48 4.59 -1.94
N ASP A 5 28.35 5.25 -1.69
CA ASP A 5 27.14 4.59 -1.22
C ASP A 5 26.48 3.87 -2.41
N PHE A 6 26.96 2.66 -2.67
CA PHE A 6 26.35 1.79 -3.67
C PHE A 6 24.93 1.44 -3.21
N SER A 7 23.94 1.78 -4.04
CA SER A 7 22.53 1.45 -3.79
C SER A 7 22.35 -0.07 -3.58
N THR A 8 21.33 -0.48 -2.83
CA THR A 8 21.08 -1.94 -2.64
C THR A 8 20.79 -2.61 -3.98
N HIS A 9 20.14 -1.88 -4.89
CA HIS A 9 19.90 -2.32 -6.26
C HIS A 9 21.20 -2.71 -6.98
N ASP A 10 22.19 -1.81 -7.04
CA ASP A 10 23.44 -2.06 -7.78
C ASP A 10 24.21 -3.28 -7.26
N LYS A 11 24.11 -3.56 -5.94
CA LYS A 11 24.83 -4.68 -5.31
C LYS A 11 24.24 -6.04 -5.66
N PHE A 12 22.92 -6.13 -5.86
CA PHE A 12 22.21 -7.40 -5.86
C PHE A 12 21.45 -7.71 -7.15
N ILE A 13 21.20 -6.72 -8.02
CA ILE A 13 20.34 -6.93 -9.19
C ILE A 13 20.90 -7.97 -10.18
N ASP A 14 22.22 -8.14 -10.26
CA ASP A 14 22.87 -9.15 -11.11
C ASP A 14 23.16 -10.47 -10.38
N PHE A 15 22.73 -10.64 -9.13
CA PHE A 15 22.92 -11.88 -8.37
C PHE A 15 21.81 -12.90 -8.70
N PRO A 16 22.09 -13.98 -9.47
CA PRO A 16 21.02 -14.86 -9.96
C PRO A 16 20.13 -15.51 -8.89
N PRO A 17 20.65 -15.93 -7.71
CA PRO A 17 19.81 -16.47 -6.64
C PRO A 17 18.77 -15.48 -6.10
N LEU A 18 18.94 -14.17 -6.29
CA LEU A 18 17.97 -13.16 -5.85
C LEU A 18 16.57 -13.39 -6.48
N TYR A 19 16.52 -13.89 -7.71
CA TYR A 19 15.29 -14.09 -8.48
C TYR A 19 14.59 -15.44 -8.20
N THR A 20 15.18 -16.29 -7.36
CA THR A 20 14.63 -17.60 -7.00
C THR A 20 14.32 -17.62 -5.52
N GLU A 21 13.07 -17.95 -5.15
CA GLU A 21 12.65 -18.08 -3.76
C GLU A 21 13.57 -19.06 -3.01
N GLN A 22 14.22 -18.57 -1.96
CA GLN A 22 15.16 -19.39 -1.19
C GLN A 22 14.41 -20.39 -0.29
N VAL A 23 14.87 -21.64 -0.28
CA VAL A 23 14.24 -22.73 0.49
C VAL A 23 14.44 -22.58 2.01
N ASN A 24 15.54 -21.95 2.43
CA ASN A 24 15.84 -21.71 3.83
C ASN A 24 15.16 -20.41 4.30
N ASN A 25 14.31 -20.49 5.32
CA ASN A 25 13.53 -19.33 5.79
C ASN A 25 14.40 -18.17 6.32
N VAL A 26 15.56 -18.44 6.94
CA VAL A 26 16.48 -17.37 7.39
C VAL A 26 17.08 -16.63 6.21
N THR A 27 17.49 -17.35 5.16
CA THR A 27 17.99 -16.74 3.93
C THR A 27 16.88 -16.02 3.17
N LEU A 28 15.69 -16.61 3.10
CA LEU A 28 14.52 -16.02 2.46
C LEU A 28 14.10 -14.72 3.14
N SER A 29 14.12 -14.65 4.47
CA SER A 29 13.85 -13.41 5.20
C SER A 29 14.80 -12.28 4.77
N LYS A 30 16.10 -12.54 4.67
CA LYS A 30 17.08 -11.56 4.15
C LYS A 30 16.85 -11.23 2.68
N GLN A 31 16.43 -12.20 1.88
CA GLN A 31 16.10 -11.98 0.47
C GLN A 31 14.90 -11.04 0.33
N LEU A 32 13.88 -11.18 1.17
CA LEU A 32 12.72 -10.29 1.21
C LEU A 32 13.12 -8.86 1.62
N ASP A 33 14.04 -8.71 2.58
CA ASP A 33 14.61 -7.40 2.94
C ASP A 33 15.34 -6.72 1.76
N ILE A 34 16.12 -7.49 1.00
CA ILE A 34 16.82 -6.97 -0.18
C ILE A 34 15.79 -6.52 -1.24
N TRP A 35 14.77 -7.35 -1.50
CA TRP A 35 13.71 -7.00 -2.45
C TRP A 35 12.91 -5.78 -2.03
N HIS A 36 12.60 -5.62 -0.74
CA HIS A 36 11.98 -4.40 -0.23
C HIS A 36 12.81 -3.17 -0.60
N LYS A 37 14.12 -3.18 -0.31
CA LYS A 37 14.99 -2.05 -0.63
C LYS A 37 15.03 -1.76 -2.13
N ILE A 38 15.16 -2.81 -2.96
CA ILE A 38 15.14 -2.68 -4.42
C ILE A 38 13.83 -2.07 -4.92
N ILE A 39 12.68 -2.52 -4.39
CA ILE A 39 11.38 -1.97 -4.74
C ILE A 39 11.30 -0.50 -4.33
N ASN A 40 11.78 -0.15 -3.14
CA ASN A 40 11.73 1.24 -2.69
C ASN A 40 12.59 2.16 -3.56
N ASP A 41 13.82 1.74 -3.85
CA ASP A 41 14.78 2.49 -4.67
C ASP A 41 14.26 2.64 -6.12
N VAL A 42 13.87 1.54 -6.76
CA VAL A 42 13.57 1.56 -8.20
C VAL A 42 12.10 1.82 -8.51
N VAL A 43 11.19 1.11 -7.83
CA VAL A 43 9.76 1.19 -8.16
C VAL A 43 9.18 2.48 -7.61
N THR A 44 9.45 2.78 -6.34
CA THR A 44 8.84 3.94 -5.67
C THR A 44 9.61 5.23 -5.95
N ASN A 45 10.95 5.22 -5.91
CA ASN A 45 11.74 6.45 -6.09
C ASN A 45 12.02 6.78 -7.55
N ASP A 46 12.51 5.84 -8.36
CA ASP A 46 12.88 6.11 -9.76
C ASP A 46 11.66 6.15 -10.68
N PHE A 47 10.79 5.13 -10.63
CA PHE A 47 9.63 5.04 -11.53
C PHE A 47 8.37 5.72 -11.00
N LYS A 48 8.34 6.14 -9.73
CA LYS A 48 7.14 6.71 -9.07
C LYS A 48 5.90 5.80 -9.23
N LEU A 49 6.11 4.49 -9.25
CA LEU A 49 5.05 3.50 -9.34
C LEU A 49 4.56 3.16 -7.95
N HIS A 50 3.29 3.46 -7.70
CA HIS A 50 2.67 3.27 -6.39
C HIS A 50 1.83 1.99 -6.30
N THR A 51 1.69 1.22 -7.39
CA THR A 51 0.90 -0.02 -7.39
C THR A 51 1.62 -1.15 -8.06
N LEU A 52 1.58 -2.33 -7.44
CA LEU A 52 2.08 -3.59 -8.01
C LEU A 52 0.99 -4.66 -7.99
N GLY A 53 1.07 -5.62 -8.90
CA GLY A 53 0.15 -6.74 -8.98
C GLY A 53 0.71 -7.90 -9.78
N THR A 54 -0.15 -8.86 -10.14
CA THR A 54 0.26 -10.09 -10.84
C THR A 54 1.02 -9.83 -12.15
N HIS A 55 0.68 -8.75 -12.87
CA HIS A 55 1.31 -8.39 -14.15
C HIS A 55 2.64 -7.65 -14.01
N SER A 56 3.05 -7.28 -12.79
CA SER A 56 4.27 -6.51 -12.59
C SER A 56 5.55 -7.35 -12.80
N VAL A 57 5.46 -8.68 -12.76
CA VAL A 57 6.64 -9.58 -12.89
C VAL A 57 7.41 -9.41 -14.20
N ASP A 58 6.74 -8.94 -15.26
CA ASP A 58 7.32 -8.77 -16.58
C ASP A 58 8.06 -7.42 -16.74
N ALA A 59 8.07 -6.58 -15.70
CA ALA A 59 8.70 -5.26 -15.71
C ALA A 59 9.94 -5.21 -14.78
N PRO A 60 10.92 -4.33 -15.06
CA PRO A 60 11.96 -4.01 -14.09
C PRO A 60 11.36 -3.51 -12.76
N PRO A 61 11.98 -3.82 -11.61
CA PRO A 61 13.23 -4.57 -11.41
C PRO A 61 13.04 -6.10 -11.31
N PHE A 62 11.86 -6.63 -11.61
CA PHE A 62 11.52 -8.04 -11.39
C PHE A 62 12.00 -8.97 -12.51
N THR A 63 12.38 -8.39 -13.65
CA THR A 63 13.04 -9.07 -14.77
C THR A 63 14.41 -8.44 -15.02
N ASN A 64 15.44 -9.26 -15.17
CA ASN A 64 16.79 -8.86 -15.57
C ASN A 64 17.22 -9.66 -16.79
N LEU A 65 17.24 -8.99 -17.93
CA LEU A 65 17.58 -9.56 -19.22
C LEU A 65 19.08 -9.86 -19.37
N LEU A 66 19.96 -9.21 -18.61
CA LEU A 66 21.41 -9.38 -18.68
C LEU A 66 21.84 -10.75 -18.15
N ILE A 67 21.24 -11.19 -17.05
CA ILE A 67 21.52 -12.50 -16.44
C ILE A 67 20.46 -13.56 -16.77
N HIS A 68 19.50 -13.22 -17.65
CA HIS A 68 18.37 -14.07 -18.04
C HIS A 68 17.59 -14.64 -16.83
N ARG A 69 17.23 -13.76 -15.88
CA ARG A 69 16.45 -14.14 -14.70
C ARG A 69 15.22 -13.25 -14.55
N ASN A 70 14.14 -13.85 -14.05
CA ASN A 70 12.90 -13.17 -13.72
C ASN A 70 12.31 -13.78 -12.45
N LEU A 71 11.65 -12.94 -11.65
CA LEU A 71 10.75 -13.42 -10.61
C LEU A 71 9.54 -14.10 -11.25
N ASN A 72 9.00 -15.10 -10.56
CA ASN A 72 7.68 -15.62 -10.87
C ASN A 72 6.62 -14.88 -10.03
N ALA A 73 5.35 -14.97 -10.46
CA ALA A 73 4.23 -14.30 -9.78
C ALA A 73 4.06 -14.74 -8.32
N ALA A 74 4.27 -16.01 -8.01
CA ALA A 74 4.18 -16.51 -6.65
C ALA A 74 5.22 -15.83 -5.73
N PHE A 75 6.45 -15.69 -6.20
CA PHE A 75 7.50 -15.06 -5.41
C PHE A 75 7.29 -13.55 -5.29
N LEU A 76 6.80 -12.87 -6.34
CA LEU A 76 6.37 -11.47 -6.22
C LEU A 76 5.24 -11.32 -5.18
N ALA A 77 4.23 -12.20 -5.19
CA ALA A 77 3.17 -12.19 -4.19
C ALA A 77 3.74 -12.33 -2.76
N LEU A 78 4.72 -13.21 -2.56
CA LEU A 78 5.41 -13.33 -1.26
C LEU A 78 6.11 -12.04 -0.82
N ILE A 79 6.79 -11.37 -1.76
CA ILE A 79 7.46 -10.09 -1.51
C ILE A 79 6.42 -9.03 -1.13
N LEU A 80 5.29 -8.96 -1.82
CA LEU A 80 4.23 -8.00 -1.51
C LEU A 80 3.57 -8.28 -0.15
N GLU A 81 3.38 -9.55 0.21
CA GLU A 81 2.92 -9.94 1.56
C GLU A 81 3.89 -9.48 2.64
N TYR A 82 5.19 -9.65 2.39
CA TYR A 82 6.22 -9.15 3.29
C TYR A 82 6.12 -7.62 3.47
N LEU A 83 5.89 -6.87 2.39
CA LEU A 83 5.70 -5.42 2.48
C LEU A 83 4.44 -5.02 3.25
N VAL A 84 3.34 -5.78 3.15
CA VAL A 84 2.15 -5.55 3.99
C VAL A 84 2.44 -5.80 5.46
N GLU A 85 3.14 -6.89 5.79
CA GLU A 85 3.52 -7.23 7.16
C GLU A 85 4.41 -6.13 7.77
N LYS A 86 5.37 -5.61 6.98
CA LYS A 86 6.24 -4.49 7.38
C LYS A 86 5.62 -3.10 7.22
N LYS A 87 4.33 -3.02 6.87
CA LYS A 87 3.57 -1.76 6.74
C LYS A 87 4.06 -0.81 5.64
N TYR A 88 4.69 -1.34 4.59
CA TYR A 88 5.05 -0.59 3.37
C TYR A 88 4.05 -0.79 2.23
N ALA A 89 3.05 -1.65 2.41
CA ALA A 89 2.02 -1.87 1.40
C ALA A 89 0.65 -2.11 2.04
N PHE A 90 -0.39 -2.01 1.23
CA PHE A 90 -1.76 -2.39 1.59
C PHE A 90 -2.46 -3.13 0.45
N TYR A 91 -3.37 -4.03 0.81
CA TYR A 91 -4.25 -4.72 -0.14
C TYR A 91 -5.18 -3.75 -0.87
N LEU A 92 -4.91 -3.51 -2.15
CA LEU A 92 -5.73 -2.64 -2.99
C LEU A 92 -6.85 -3.42 -3.70
N HIS A 93 -6.60 -4.68 -4.05
CA HIS A 93 -7.58 -5.56 -4.68
C HIS A 93 -8.95 -5.66 -3.94
N PRO A 94 -9.02 -5.97 -2.63
CA PRO A 94 -10.31 -6.07 -1.94
C PRO A 94 -11.06 -4.74 -1.91
N ILE A 95 -10.35 -3.61 -1.86
CA ILE A 95 -10.93 -2.27 -1.92
C ILE A 95 -11.54 -2.02 -3.30
N HIS A 96 -10.82 -2.31 -4.39
CA HIS A 96 -11.34 -2.16 -5.76
C HIS A 96 -12.53 -3.09 -6.02
N LEU A 97 -12.48 -4.33 -5.52
CA LEU A 97 -13.60 -5.27 -5.61
C LEU A 97 -14.84 -4.74 -4.88
N TYR A 98 -14.64 -4.17 -3.68
CA TYR A 98 -15.71 -3.53 -2.93
C TYR A 98 -16.32 -2.35 -3.71
N CYS A 99 -15.49 -1.45 -4.23
CA CYS A 99 -15.94 -0.30 -5.01
C CYS A 99 -16.79 -0.74 -6.21
N LYS A 100 -16.31 -1.75 -6.94
CA LYS A 100 -17.02 -2.33 -8.09
C LYS A 100 -18.36 -2.95 -7.68
N ASN A 101 -18.38 -3.78 -6.64
CA ASN A 101 -19.58 -4.51 -6.23
C ASN A 101 -20.67 -3.59 -5.66
N ASN A 102 -20.28 -2.47 -5.05
CA ASN A 102 -21.22 -1.50 -4.47
C ASN A 102 -21.49 -0.30 -5.39
N ASN A 103 -20.89 -0.27 -6.58
CA ASN A 103 -20.99 0.84 -7.53
C ASN A 103 -20.64 2.20 -6.88
N VAL A 104 -19.53 2.25 -6.15
CA VAL A 104 -19.01 3.47 -5.49
C VAL A 104 -17.62 3.81 -5.99
N THR A 105 -17.25 5.09 -5.94
CA THR A 105 -15.84 5.49 -6.13
C THR A 105 -15.02 5.14 -4.88
N ILE A 106 -13.70 5.27 -4.96
CA ILE A 106 -12.84 5.13 -3.78
C ILE A 106 -13.21 6.13 -2.67
N TRP A 107 -13.57 7.36 -3.05
CA TRP A 107 -14.02 8.40 -2.13
C TRP A 107 -15.39 8.07 -1.54
N GLY A 108 -16.31 7.52 -2.34
CA GLY A 108 -17.60 7.06 -1.85
C GLY A 108 -17.52 5.85 -0.93
N ALA A 109 -16.53 4.98 -1.14
CA ALA A 109 -16.27 3.87 -0.25
C ALA A 109 -16.05 4.35 1.19
N LEU A 110 -15.26 5.41 1.42
CA LEU A 110 -14.99 5.98 2.76
C LEU A 110 -16.24 6.15 3.65
N PHE A 111 -17.41 6.38 3.05
CA PHE A 111 -18.67 6.66 3.74
C PHE A 111 -19.71 5.54 3.68
N SER A 112 -19.36 4.38 3.12
CA SER A 112 -20.33 3.31 2.87
C SER A 112 -20.77 2.56 4.13
N ASN A 113 -20.14 2.79 5.29
CA ASN A 113 -20.55 2.22 6.57
C ASN A 113 -20.96 3.32 7.56
N LYS A 114 -22.21 3.28 8.05
CA LYS A 114 -22.77 4.32 8.94
C LYS A 114 -22.32 4.21 10.40
N SER A 115 -21.64 3.12 10.78
CA SER A 115 -21.12 2.89 12.12
C SER A 115 -19.66 3.33 12.24
N SER A 116 -19.45 4.60 12.62
CA SER A 116 -18.26 5.17 13.28
C SER A 116 -16.84 4.88 12.72
N GLY A 117 -16.67 4.56 11.44
CA GLY A 117 -15.33 4.41 10.86
C GLY A 117 -15.35 4.33 9.33
N SER A 118 -14.26 4.80 8.71
CA SER A 118 -14.07 4.68 7.26
C SER A 118 -13.80 3.22 6.87
N ASN A 119 -14.37 2.78 5.75
CA ASN A 119 -14.43 1.37 5.38
C ASN A 119 -13.11 0.81 4.80
N LEU A 120 -12.19 1.64 4.32
CA LEU A 120 -11.06 1.15 3.51
C LEU A 120 -10.03 0.40 4.36
N LEU A 121 -9.70 0.95 5.54
CA LEU A 121 -8.83 0.28 6.50
C LEU A 121 -9.48 -1.04 6.97
N GLN A 122 -10.78 -1.00 7.27
CA GLN A 122 -11.52 -2.18 7.69
C GLN A 122 -11.47 -3.29 6.62
N LEU A 123 -11.72 -2.96 5.34
CA LEU A 123 -11.64 -3.91 4.23
C LEU A 123 -10.23 -4.52 4.10
N HIS A 124 -9.19 -3.70 4.25
CA HIS A 124 -7.81 -4.16 4.25
C HIS A 124 -7.53 -5.17 5.38
N GLU A 125 -7.93 -4.84 6.61
CA GLU A 125 -7.71 -5.70 7.76
C GLU A 125 -8.53 -6.99 7.71
N GLU A 126 -9.80 -6.90 7.31
CA GLU A 126 -10.67 -8.06 7.16
C GLU A 126 -10.11 -9.02 6.12
N TYR A 127 -9.64 -8.49 4.98
CA TYR A 127 -8.99 -9.29 3.97
C TYR A 127 -7.74 -10.00 4.51
N GLY A 128 -6.86 -9.28 5.22
CA GLY A 128 -5.70 -9.89 5.89
C GLY A 128 -6.10 -11.04 6.83
N ARG A 129 -7.14 -10.85 7.65
CA ARG A 129 -7.69 -11.89 8.52
C ARG A 129 -8.25 -13.08 7.75
N THR A 130 -8.85 -12.87 6.57
CA THR A 130 -9.31 -13.98 5.72
C THR A 130 -8.16 -14.82 5.18
N LEU A 131 -7.03 -14.19 4.83
CA LEU A 131 -5.82 -14.91 4.39
C LEU A 131 -5.23 -15.77 5.52
N ASP A 132 -5.34 -15.31 6.77
CA ASP A 132 -4.89 -16.03 7.96
C ASP A 132 -5.76 -17.24 8.35
N ASN A 133 -7.03 -17.27 7.91
CA ASN A 133 -8.00 -18.31 8.29
C ASN A 133 -7.96 -19.58 7.41
N GLY A 134 -6.86 -19.83 6.69
CA GLY A 134 -6.61 -21.11 6.01
C GLY A 134 -6.65 -22.33 6.97
N PRO A 135 -6.69 -23.57 6.46
CA PRO A 135 -6.91 -24.78 7.27
C PRO A 135 -5.95 -24.84 8.47
N ARG A 136 -6.48 -24.54 9.66
CA ARG A 136 -5.74 -24.43 10.92
C ARG A 136 -5.24 -25.79 11.37
N LYS A 137 -3.95 -26.05 11.15
CA LYS A 137 -3.17 -27.05 11.90
C LYS A 137 -1.74 -26.57 12.08
N SER A 138 -1.45 -25.62 12.98
CA SER A 138 -0.09 -25.51 13.57
C SER A 138 -0.04 -24.68 14.86
N PRO A 139 0.99 -24.90 15.71
CA PRO A 139 1.09 -24.42 17.09
C PRO A 139 1.68 -23.00 17.21
N ARG A 140 1.66 -22.47 18.45
CA ARG A 140 2.00 -21.09 18.90
C ARG A 140 3.38 -20.50 18.52
N ASN A 141 4.22 -21.20 17.74
CA ASN A 141 5.54 -20.74 17.30
C ASN A 141 5.70 -20.93 15.76
N GLN A 142 4.83 -20.30 14.97
CA GLN A 142 4.98 -20.32 13.51
C GLN A 142 6.06 -19.34 13.08
N ASP A 143 6.94 -19.79 12.19
CA ASP A 143 7.91 -18.93 11.49
C ASP A 143 7.13 -17.88 10.68
N GLU A 144 7.51 -16.60 10.80
CA GLU A 144 6.89 -15.48 10.08
C GLU A 144 6.84 -15.76 8.57
N VAL A 145 7.91 -16.34 8.02
CA VAL A 145 8.00 -16.68 6.60
C VAL A 145 6.98 -17.75 6.19
N ASP A 146 6.68 -18.70 7.08
CA ASP A 146 5.68 -19.74 6.79
C ASP A 146 4.26 -19.16 6.79
N VAL A 147 3.98 -18.16 7.63
CA VAL A 147 2.70 -17.42 7.60
C VAL A 147 2.55 -16.69 6.27
N LEU A 148 3.59 -15.96 5.83
CA LEU A 148 3.59 -15.24 4.56
C LEU A 148 3.39 -16.18 3.36
N LYS A 149 4.06 -17.35 3.34
CA LYS A 149 3.87 -18.38 2.31
C LYS A 149 2.42 -18.88 2.23
N LYS A 150 1.76 -19.07 3.38
CA LYS A 150 0.35 -19.47 3.41
C LYS A 150 -0.57 -18.39 2.83
N ARG A 151 -0.35 -17.12 3.19
CA ARG A 151 -1.13 -16.00 2.63
C ARG A 151 -0.93 -15.88 1.13
N ARG A 152 0.31 -15.98 0.65
CA ARG A 152 0.66 -16.05 -0.79
C ARG A 152 -0.12 -17.14 -1.51
N ASP A 153 -0.18 -18.36 -0.97
CA ASP A 153 -0.87 -19.48 -1.62
C ASP A 153 -2.38 -19.25 -1.75
N VAL A 154 -2.98 -18.49 -0.84
CA VAL A 154 -4.37 -18.04 -0.94
C VAL A 154 -4.51 -16.94 -2.00
N LEU A 155 -3.62 -15.95 -1.98
CA LEU A 155 -3.60 -14.83 -2.94
C LEU A 155 -3.49 -15.28 -4.39
N MET A 156 -2.64 -16.27 -4.66
CA MET A 156 -2.40 -16.80 -6.00
C MET A 156 -3.66 -17.40 -6.66
N LYS A 157 -4.73 -17.64 -5.90
CA LYS A 157 -6.04 -18.07 -6.43
C LYS A 157 -6.84 -16.91 -7.05
N SER A 158 -6.34 -15.67 -6.93
CA SER A 158 -7.00 -14.44 -7.36
C SER A 158 -6.01 -13.51 -8.06
N ASN A 159 -6.51 -12.57 -8.87
CA ASN A 159 -5.66 -11.49 -9.39
C ASN A 159 -5.44 -10.47 -8.27
N TYR A 160 -4.19 -10.32 -7.82
CA TYR A 160 -3.86 -9.49 -6.67
C TYR A 160 -3.27 -8.14 -7.10
N LYS A 161 -3.56 -7.11 -6.30
CA LYS A 161 -3.06 -5.74 -6.48
C LYS A 161 -2.82 -5.11 -5.12
N PHE A 162 -1.70 -4.44 -4.98
CA PHE A 162 -1.23 -3.80 -3.76
C PHE A 162 -0.92 -2.32 -4.04
N GLY A 163 -1.22 -1.46 -3.08
CA GLY A 163 -0.68 -0.11 -3.03
C GLY A 163 0.60 -0.10 -2.20
N LEU A 164 1.64 0.56 -2.72
CA LEU A 164 2.94 0.71 -2.08
C LEU A 164 3.11 2.10 -1.45
N PHE A 165 3.87 2.15 -0.37
CA PHE A 165 4.33 3.37 0.27
C PHE A 165 5.87 3.48 0.23
N PRO A 166 6.41 4.70 0.03
CA PRO A 166 7.86 4.94 0.11
C PRO A 166 8.43 4.81 1.53
N TYR A 167 7.55 4.97 2.53
CA TYR A 167 7.87 4.91 3.95
C TYR A 167 6.84 4.03 4.67
N PRO A 168 7.14 3.55 5.89
CA PRO A 168 6.15 2.84 6.70
C PRO A 168 4.83 3.61 6.82
N LEU A 169 3.72 2.88 6.90
CA LEU A 169 2.36 3.43 6.99
C LEU A 169 2.24 4.47 8.10
N ALA A 170 2.85 4.26 9.26
CA ALA A 170 2.83 5.21 10.36
C ALA A 170 3.45 6.57 9.96
N ASP A 171 4.60 6.54 9.30
CA ASP A 171 5.29 7.75 8.86
C ASP A 171 4.51 8.45 7.74
N MET A 172 3.92 7.68 6.82
CA MET A 172 3.03 8.22 5.78
C MET A 172 1.80 8.91 6.38
N VAL A 173 1.18 8.29 7.40
CA VAL A 173 0.02 8.84 8.10
C VAL A 173 0.37 10.13 8.83
N GLU A 174 1.52 10.19 9.50
CA GLU A 174 2.00 11.40 10.16
C GLU A 174 2.33 12.52 9.15
N ALA A 175 2.94 12.19 8.01
CA ALA A 175 3.20 13.16 6.95
C ALA A 175 1.90 13.74 6.36
N VAL A 176 0.90 12.90 6.10
CA VAL A 176 -0.44 13.35 5.65
C VAL A 176 -1.10 14.23 6.71
N LEU A 177 -1.03 13.85 7.98
CA LEU A 177 -1.60 14.65 9.08
C LEU A 177 -0.90 16.01 9.23
N ALA A 178 0.43 16.04 9.11
CA ALA A 178 1.20 17.28 9.14
C ALA A 178 0.81 18.22 7.98
N CYS A 179 0.63 17.66 6.78
CA CYS A 179 0.13 18.41 5.62
C CYS A 179 -1.25 19.04 5.89
N ILE A 180 -2.20 18.25 6.42
CA ILE A 180 -3.54 18.75 6.79
C ILE A 180 -3.43 19.87 7.84
N LYS A 181 -2.67 19.67 8.92
CA LYS A 181 -2.48 20.66 9.99
C LYS A 181 -1.86 21.97 9.52
N SER A 182 -1.04 21.93 8.46
CA SER A 182 -0.45 23.14 7.88
C SER A 182 -1.44 23.99 7.09
N GLN A 183 -2.60 23.44 6.73
CA GLN A 183 -3.58 24.07 5.84
C GLN A 183 -4.98 24.23 6.45
N CYS A 184 -5.28 23.50 7.53
CA CYS A 184 -6.59 23.49 8.16
C CYS A 184 -6.49 23.85 9.65
N SER A 185 -7.43 24.65 10.13
CA SER A 185 -7.68 24.78 11.57
C SER A 185 -8.73 23.77 12.06
N ASN A 186 -8.82 23.51 13.37
CA ASN A 186 -9.79 22.57 13.94
C ASN A 186 -11.28 22.96 13.72
N ARG A 187 -11.55 24.18 13.24
CA ARG A 187 -12.91 24.69 13.01
C ARG A 187 -13.34 24.68 11.55
N GLU A 188 -12.41 24.42 10.63
CA GLU A 188 -12.65 24.53 9.19
C GLU A 188 -12.79 23.13 8.58
N ILE A 189 -13.66 23.03 7.57
CA ILE A 189 -13.75 21.87 6.70
C ILE A 189 -13.11 22.27 5.37
N GLU A 190 -12.05 21.57 5.00
CA GLU A 190 -11.38 21.78 3.72
C GLU A 190 -11.49 20.56 2.83
N THR A 191 -11.56 20.79 1.51
CA THR A 191 -11.68 19.67 0.58
C THR A 191 -10.35 18.93 0.41
N VAL A 192 -10.40 17.63 0.16
CA VAL A 192 -9.21 16.82 -0.19
C VAL A 192 -8.47 17.46 -1.37
N TYR A 193 -9.21 17.91 -2.39
CA TYR A 193 -8.65 18.63 -3.52
C TYR A 193 -7.81 19.85 -3.09
N TYR A 194 -8.35 20.68 -2.20
CA TYR A 194 -7.67 21.88 -1.76
C TYR A 194 -6.39 21.58 -0.98
N ILE A 195 -6.39 20.52 -0.14
CA ILE A 195 -5.22 20.17 0.67
C ILE A 195 -4.11 19.52 -0.18
N PHE A 196 -4.45 18.56 -1.04
CA PHE A 196 -3.45 17.69 -1.68
C PHE A 196 -3.21 17.98 -3.17
N TYR A 197 -4.14 18.63 -3.86
CA TYR A 197 -4.08 18.84 -5.31
C TYR A 197 -3.94 20.32 -5.71
N ASN A 198 -4.12 21.23 -4.76
CA ASN A 198 -3.81 22.64 -4.97
C ASN A 198 -2.31 22.86 -4.80
N LYS A 199 -1.58 23.23 -5.86
CA LYS A 199 -0.11 23.32 -5.88
C LYS A 199 0.42 24.22 -4.76
N ARG A 200 0.87 23.62 -3.65
CA ARG A 200 1.41 24.32 -2.47
C ARG A 200 2.72 23.66 -2.05
N GLU A 201 3.53 24.37 -1.28
CA GLU A 201 4.81 23.78 -0.85
C GLU A 201 4.62 22.60 0.11
N CYS A 202 3.59 22.65 0.95
CA CYS A 202 3.32 21.63 1.95
C CYS A 202 2.75 20.31 1.40
N ASN A 203 2.42 20.22 0.11
CA ASN A 203 1.95 18.98 -0.53
C ASN A 203 2.84 18.46 -1.65
N LYS A 204 4.05 19.02 -1.82
CA LYS A 204 5.03 18.56 -2.84
C LYS A 204 5.32 17.06 -2.74
N ASP A 205 5.41 16.52 -1.53
CA ASP A 205 5.69 15.10 -1.29
C ASP A 205 4.54 14.17 -1.71
N PHE A 206 3.35 14.73 -1.94
CA PHE A 206 2.15 14.00 -2.37
C PHE A 206 1.76 14.33 -3.83
N GLU A 207 2.59 15.08 -4.56
CA GLU A 207 2.33 15.36 -5.97
C GLU A 207 2.35 14.07 -6.79
N GLY A 208 1.27 13.80 -7.53
CA GLY A 208 1.11 12.57 -8.30
C GLY A 208 0.77 11.33 -7.46
N PHE A 209 0.56 11.47 -6.15
CA PHE A 209 0.18 10.37 -5.28
C PHE A 209 -1.24 9.86 -5.65
N PRO A 210 -1.46 8.54 -5.80
CA PRO A 210 -2.74 8.03 -6.25
C PRO A 210 -3.88 8.30 -5.25
N GLU A 211 -5.08 8.54 -5.78
CA GLU A 211 -6.27 8.76 -4.95
C GLU A 211 -6.55 7.58 -4.02
N ASP A 212 -6.31 6.35 -4.49
CA ASP A 212 -6.46 5.12 -3.71
C ASP A 212 -5.64 5.13 -2.42
N HIS A 213 -4.38 5.56 -2.52
CA HIS A 213 -3.46 5.64 -1.40
C HIS A 213 -3.85 6.74 -0.43
N LEU A 214 -4.19 7.91 -0.95
CA LEU A 214 -4.60 9.04 -0.13
C LEU A 214 -5.90 8.72 0.63
N ALA A 215 -6.89 8.14 -0.06
CA ALA A 215 -8.14 7.69 0.57
C ALA A 215 -7.88 6.64 1.66
N PHE A 216 -6.96 5.69 1.44
CA PHE A 216 -6.57 4.72 2.46
C PHE A 216 -5.92 5.38 3.68
N LEU A 217 -4.99 6.32 3.50
CA LEU A 217 -4.35 7.05 4.60
C LEU A 217 -5.36 7.90 5.39
N LEU A 218 -6.31 8.54 4.70
CA LEU A 218 -7.39 9.29 5.35
C LEU A 218 -8.35 8.36 6.11
N SER A 219 -8.62 7.17 5.57
CA SER A 219 -9.37 6.12 6.30
C SER A 219 -8.67 5.75 7.61
N TYR A 220 -7.34 5.63 7.59
CA TYR A 220 -6.55 5.35 8.78
C TYR A 220 -6.65 6.49 9.81
N LEU A 221 -6.39 7.73 9.39
CA LEU A 221 -6.49 8.92 10.26
C LEU A 221 -7.89 9.08 10.88
N CYS A 222 -8.93 8.80 10.11
CA CYS A 222 -10.31 8.84 10.57
C CYS A 222 -10.57 7.76 11.65
N SER A 223 -10.06 6.53 11.44
CA SER A 223 -10.19 5.45 12.43
C SER A 223 -9.45 5.74 13.74
N CYS A 224 -8.35 6.52 13.67
CA CYS A 224 -7.59 6.99 14.82
C CYS A 224 -8.17 8.25 15.47
N ASN A 225 -9.35 8.73 15.07
CA ASN A 225 -9.98 9.97 15.54
C ASN A 225 -9.08 11.21 15.42
N LYS A 226 -8.20 11.26 14.40
CA LYS A 226 -7.36 12.43 14.12
C LYS A 226 -8.03 13.43 13.19
N ILE A 227 -8.94 12.94 12.36
CA ILE A 227 -9.74 13.72 11.43
C ILE A 227 -11.17 13.20 11.42
N ALA A 228 -12.10 14.07 11.03
CA ALA A 228 -13.43 13.69 10.60
C ALA A 228 -13.55 13.89 9.08
N LEU A 229 -14.14 12.91 8.41
CA LEU A 229 -14.45 12.99 6.99
C LEU A 229 -15.92 13.31 6.80
N SER A 230 -16.23 14.15 5.82
CA SER A 230 -17.59 14.51 5.44
C SER A 230 -17.71 14.64 3.93
N PHE A 231 -18.93 14.63 3.41
CA PHE A 231 -19.20 14.93 2.02
C PHE A 231 -20.57 15.59 1.87
N ASN A 232 -20.82 16.20 0.71
CA ASN A 232 -22.14 16.72 0.38
C ASN A 232 -23.10 15.57 0.01
N GLU A 233 -24.08 15.29 0.86
CA GLU A 233 -25.06 14.20 0.68
C GLU A 233 -25.90 14.30 -0.61
N SER A 234 -25.96 15.48 -1.25
CA SER A 234 -26.60 15.62 -2.56
C SER A 234 -25.84 14.94 -3.71
N ILE A 235 -24.59 14.55 -3.48
CA ILE A 235 -23.74 13.87 -4.47
C ILE A 235 -23.75 12.37 -4.17
N PRO A 236 -24.15 11.51 -5.13
CA PRO A 236 -24.20 10.08 -4.90
C PRO A 236 -22.78 9.50 -4.71
N PRO A 237 -22.60 8.46 -3.86
CA PRO A 237 -21.29 7.82 -3.63
C PRO A 237 -20.60 7.28 -4.89
N SER A 238 -21.37 6.97 -5.94
CA SER A 238 -20.86 6.55 -7.26
C SER A 238 -20.17 7.68 -8.05
N SER A 239 -20.36 8.93 -7.64
CA SER A 239 -19.83 10.12 -8.32
C SER A 239 -18.94 10.99 -7.43
N LEU A 240 -18.75 10.61 -6.16
CA LEU A 240 -17.88 11.33 -5.24
C LEU A 240 -16.44 11.33 -5.74
N ASN A 241 -15.83 12.52 -5.72
CA ASN A 241 -14.43 12.74 -6.04
C ASN A 241 -13.76 13.62 -4.97
N ASN A 242 -12.45 13.84 -5.10
CA ASN A 242 -11.64 14.62 -4.17
C ASN A 242 -12.13 16.07 -3.91
N LYS A 243 -12.98 16.66 -4.77
CA LYS A 243 -13.57 18.00 -4.57
C LYS A 243 -14.81 17.97 -3.68
N ASN A 244 -15.36 16.79 -3.42
CA ASN A 244 -16.61 16.61 -2.70
C ASN A 244 -16.41 16.02 -1.30
N VAL A 245 -15.19 15.62 -0.97
CA VAL A 245 -14.81 15.07 0.34
C VAL A 245 -14.17 16.18 1.16
N GLY A 246 -14.78 16.49 2.29
CA GLY A 246 -14.28 17.42 3.29
C GLY A 246 -13.51 16.70 4.40
N ILE A 247 -12.44 17.34 4.86
CA ILE A 247 -11.62 16.93 6.00
C ILE A 247 -11.72 18.01 7.08
N GLN A 248 -11.93 17.57 8.32
CA GLN A 248 -11.87 18.41 9.52
C GLN A 248 -10.90 17.80 10.53
N LEU A 249 -10.06 18.60 11.16
CA LEU A 249 -9.22 18.15 12.28
C LEU A 249 -10.06 17.98 13.56
N VAL A 250 -9.80 16.92 14.31
CA VAL A 250 -10.47 16.60 15.59
C VAL A 250 -9.57 16.95 16.78
#